data_AF-X8BE37-F1
#
_entry.id   AF-X8BE37-F1
#
_cell.length_a   1.000
_cell.length_b   1.000
_cell.length_c   1.000
_cell.angle_alpha   90.00
_cell.angle_beta   90.00
_cell.angle_gamma   90.00
#
_symmetry.space_group_name_H-M   'P 1'
#
loop_
_entity.id
_entity.type
_entity.pdbx_description
1 polymer ?
#
loop_
_entity_poly.entity_id
_entity_poly.type
_entity_poly.pdbx_seq_one_letter_code
_entity_poly.pdbx_strand_id
1 'polypeptide(L)' 'MLDREIDVLHDELAKVADEVLTAYPHHDPHTVGNWQLLAAIDSLIARNRTAANYHLAWFISMEQRR' A
#
# COMPACT_ATOMS: atom_id res chain seq x y z
N MET A 1 3.67 6.19 21.25
CA MET A 1 2.37 5.59 20.86
C MET A 1 2.18 5.72 19.36
N LEU A 2 2.35 6.92 18.77
CA LEU A 2 2.39 7.09 17.31
C LEU A 2 3.60 6.41 16.63
N ASP A 3 4.81 6.54 17.18
CA ASP A 3 6.01 6.00 16.50
C ASP A 3 5.92 4.48 16.28
N ARG A 4 5.34 3.77 17.25
CA ARG A 4 5.09 2.33 17.14
C ARG A 4 4.08 1.96 16.05
N GLU A 5 3.05 2.78 15.84
CA GLU A 5 2.05 2.56 14.80
C GLU A 5 2.66 2.81 13.41
N ILE A 6 3.57 3.78 13.30
CA ILE A 6 4.34 4.06 12.09
C ILE A 6 5.30 2.91 11.78
N ASP A 7 6.02 2.39 12.78
CA ASP A 7 6.91 1.24 12.59
C ASP A 7 6.14 0.00 12.11
N VAL A 8 4.97 -0.28 12.72
CA VAL A 8 4.10 -1.38 12.28
C VAL A 8 3.63 -1.18 10.84
N LEU A 9 3.25 0.05 10.46
CA LEU A 9 2.87 0.34 9.07
C LEU A 9 4.02 0.07 8.09
N HIS A 10 5.24 0.52 8.42
CA HIS A 10 6.41 0.30 7.57
C HIS A 10 6.77 -1.18 7.45
N ASP A 11 6.66 -1.96 8.54
CA ASP A 11 6.89 -3.40 8.52
C ASP A 11 5.88 -4.12 7.62
N GLU A 12 4.60 -3.78 7.72
CA GLU A 12 3.57 -4.36 6.86
C GLU A 12 3.74 -3.94 5.39
N LEU A 13 4.14 -2.69 5.13
CA LEU A 13 4.50 -2.23 3.78
C LEU A 13 5.62 -3.07 3.17
N ALA A 14 6.68 -3.34 3.95
CA ALA A 14 7.82 -4.13 3.47
C ALA A 14 7.42 -5.59 3.19
N LYS A 15 6.62 -6.21 4.08
CA LYS A 15 6.14 -7.59 3.90
C LYS A 15 5.28 -7.74 2.65
N VAL A 16 4.30 -6.85 2.47
CA VAL A 16 3.39 -6.89 1.32
C VAL A 16 4.16 -6.66 0.02
N ALA A 17 5.13 -5.74 0.01
CA ALA A 17 5.99 -5.52 -1.15
C ALA A 17 6.79 -6.77 -1.52
N ASP A 18 7.41 -7.43 -0.53
CA ASP A 18 8.16 -8.67 -0.73
C ASP A 18 7.29 -9.81 -1.26
N GLU A 19 6.07 -9.97 -0.72
CA GLU A 19 5.09 -10.95 -1.17
C GLU A 19 4.71 -10.75 -2.65
N VAL A 20 4.37 -9.51 -3.03
CA VAL A 20 4.01 -9.16 -4.41
C VAL A 20 5.17 -9.42 -5.37
N LEU A 21 6.37 -8.99 -5.01
CA LEU A 21 7.56 -9.11 -5.86
C LEU A 21 7.99 -10.57 -6.01
N THR A 22 7.89 -11.37 -4.94
CA THR A 22 8.20 -12.80 -4.97
C THR A 22 7.20 -13.57 -5.84
N ALA A 23 5.92 -13.19 -5.82
CA ALA A 23 4.89 -13.85 -6.62
C ALA A 23 4.87 -13.38 -8.09
N TYR A 24 5.65 -12.36 -8.46
CA TYR A 24 5.63 -11.81 -9.82
C TYR A 24 6.03 -12.86 -10.89
N PRO A 25 5.33 -12.93 -12.04
CA PRO A 25 4.23 -12.07 -12.49
C PRO A 25 2.83 -12.53 -12.03
N HIS A 26 2.72 -13.62 -11.27
CA HIS A 26 1.47 -14.28 -10.88
C HIS A 26 0.97 -13.88 -9.49
N HIS A 27 1.19 -12.62 -9.10
CA HIS A 27 0.74 -12.11 -7.80
C HIS A 27 -0.78 -12.02 -7.71
N ASP A 28 -1.32 -12.10 -6.50
CA ASP A 28 -2.73 -11.81 -6.24
C ASP A 28 -2.99 -10.30 -6.41
N PRO A 29 -3.91 -9.88 -7.30
CA PRO A 29 -4.31 -8.49 -7.43
C PRO A 29 -4.79 -7.84 -6.11
N HIS A 30 -5.35 -8.63 -5.19
CA HIS A 30 -5.73 -8.14 -3.86
C HIS A 30 -4.53 -7.70 -3.03
N THR A 31 -3.43 -8.46 -3.07
CA THR A 31 -2.20 -8.11 -2.36
C THR A 31 -1.61 -6.80 -2.89
N VAL A 32 -1.66 -6.57 -4.21
CA VAL A 32 -1.25 -5.29 -4.81
C VAL A 32 -2.17 -4.14 -4.41
N GLY A 33 -3.49 -4.39 -4.33
CA GLY A 33 -4.46 -3.42 -3.80
C GLY A 33 -4.14 -3.01 -2.36
N ASN A 34 -3.95 -3.98 -1.48
CA ASN A 34 -3.57 -3.74 -0.08
C ASN A 34 -2.27 -2.93 0.02
N TRP A 35 -1.29 -3.23 -0.84
CA TRP A 35 -0.05 -2.48 -0.90
C TRP A 35 -0.29 -0.99 -1.21
N GLN A 36 -1.14 -0.68 -2.18
CA GLN A 36 -1.49 0.71 -2.51
C GLN A 36 -2.20 1.42 -1.36
N LEU A 37 -3.11 0.74 -0.66
CA LEU A 37 -3.79 1.36 0.48
C LEU A 37 -2.82 1.70 1.62
N LEU A 38 -1.89 0.80 1.95
CA LEU A 38 -0.86 1.06 2.95
C LEU A 38 0.05 2.22 2.54
N ALA A 39 0.46 2.29 1.27
CA ALA A 39 1.28 3.39 0.74
C ALA A 39 0.55 4.74 0.77
N ALA A 40 -0.77 4.74 0.61
CA ALA A 40 -1.59 5.94 0.76
C ALA A 40 -1.60 6.45 2.21
N ILE A 41 -1.71 5.55 3.19
CA ILE A 41 -1.67 5.88 4.62
C ILE A 41 -0.29 6.44 5.00
N ASP A 42 0.79 5.80 4.53
CA ASP A 42 2.16 6.27 4.74
C ASP A 42 2.39 7.68 4.18
N SER A 43 1.90 7.93 2.96
CA SER A 43 1.94 9.25 2.34
C SER A 43 1.17 10.31 3.13
N LEU A 44 0.07 9.95 3.80
CA LEU A 44 -0.68 10.85 4.67
C LEU A 44 0.11 11.20 5.95
N ILE A 45 0.82 10.24 6.53
CA ILE A 45 1.73 10.47 7.68
C ILE A 45 2.84 11.43 7.28
N ALA A 46 3.42 11.24 6.09
CA ALA A 46 4.43 12.13 5.51
C ALA A 46 3.87 13.50 5.03
N ARG A 47 2.57 13.77 5.20
CA ARG A 47 1.86 14.97 4.71
C ARG A 47 1.96 15.18 3.19
N ASN A 48 2.22 14.12 2.42
CA ASN A 48 2.28 14.14 0.97
C ASN A 48 0.93 13.76 0.36
N ARG A 49 0.03 14.75 0.25
CA ARG A 49 -1.32 14.54 -0.28
C ARG A 49 -1.35 14.06 -1.74
N THR A 50 -0.38 14.46 -2.55
CA THR A 50 -0.31 14.05 -3.95
C THR A 50 -0.04 12.55 -4.06
N ALA A 51 0.94 12.03 -3.33
CA ALA A 51 1.24 10.60 -3.30
C ALA A 51 0.09 9.80 -2.67
N ALA A 52 -0.51 10.30 -1.59
CA ALA A 52 -1.66 9.66 -0.96
C ALA A 52 -2.83 9.48 -1.94
N ASN A 53 -3.17 10.54 -2.69
CA ASN A 53 -4.24 10.50 -3.68
C ASN A 53 -3.90 9.58 -4.85
N TYR A 54 -2.63 9.55 -5.29
CA TYR A 54 -2.18 8.66 -6.35
C TYR A 54 -2.38 7.19 -5.97
N HIS A 55 -1.88 6.78 -4.80
CA HIS A 55 -2.00 5.40 -4.33
C HIS A 55 -3.46 5.00 -4.09
N LEU A 56 -4.26 5.90 -3.51
CA LEU A 56 -5.69 5.66 -3.32
C LEU A 56 -6.43 5.49 -4.66
N ALA A 57 -6.12 6.31 -5.67
CA ALA A 57 -6.74 6.20 -6.99
C ALA A 57 -6.44 4.84 -7.65
N TRP A 58 -5.21 4.34 -7.50
CA TRP A 58 -4.85 3.00 -7.97
C TRP A 58 -5.56 1.89 -7.23
N PHE A 59 -5.65 1.97 -5.90
CA PHE A 59 -6.44 1.03 -5.10
C PHE A 59 -7.89 0.96 -5.60
N ILE A 60 -8.55 2.10 -5.72
CA ILE A 60 -9.94 2.20 -6.20
C ILE A 60 -10.06 1.64 -7.62
N SER A 61 -9.12 1.95 -8.51
CA SER A 61 -9.14 1.45 -9.90
C SER A 61 -8.98 -0.07 -9.99
N MET A 62 -8.28 -0.70 -9.05
CA MET A 62 -8.14 -2.16 -9.00
C MET A 62 -9.38 -2.82 -8.41
N GLU A 63 -10.00 -2.25 -7.37
CA GLU A 63 -11.27 -2.74 -6.82
C GLU A 63 -12.44 -2.61 -7.80
N GLN A 64 -12.44 -1.57 -8.65
CA GLN A 64 -13.46 -1.37 -9.68
C GLN A 64 -13.37 -2.35 -10.86
N ARG A 65 -12.24 -3.05 -11.04
CA ARG A 65 -12.05 -4.00 -12.15
C ARG A 65 -12.55 -5.41 -11.82
N ARG A 66 -13.32 -5.57 -10.75
CA ARG A 66 -13.96 -6.82 -10.36
C ARG A 66 -15.35 -6.99 -10.96
#